data_AF-A0A7J6S4K6-F1
#
_entry.id   AF-A0A7J6S4K6-F1
#
_cell.length_a   1.000
_cell.length_b   1.000
_cell.length_c   1.000
_cell.angle_alpha   90.00
_cell.angle_beta   90.00
_cell.angle_gamma   90.00
#
_symmetry.space_group_name_H-M   'P 1'
#
loop_
_entity.id
_entity.type
_entity.pdbx_description
1 polymer ?
#
loop_
_entity_poly.entity_id
_entity_poly.type
_entity_poly.pdbx_seq_one_letter_code
_entity_poly.pdbx_strand_id
1 'polypeptide(L)'
;ASSTGFTELVPLKELFQSQKPERRERWDRAWFVSDSGSVVHPLVCEHPTTGYTTMIFHCGRPFCAGWIMDYIPGQQPRSDDILPPSVIQDEITEAIDEGRSRNLVYSMKWEEGDFGILDNLALAHYAVPGTQDPASRVGLRILHRTTIEGDAEPRK
;
A
#
# COMPACT_ATOMS: atom_id res chain seq x y z
N ALA A 1 29.01 -3.87 7.04
CA ALA A 1 28.38 -3.35 5.82
C ALA A 1 27.40 -2.26 6.22
N SER A 2 27.35 -1.12 5.52
CA SER A 2 26.33 -0.10 5.82
C SER A 2 24.94 -0.73 5.62
N SER A 3 24.04 -0.50 6.59
CA SER A 3 22.71 -1.08 6.69
C SER A 3 21.71 -0.49 5.67
N THR A 4 22.13 -0.37 4.41
CA THR A 4 21.37 0.22 3.32
C THR A 4 20.82 -0.91 2.44
N GLY A 5 19.56 -0.84 2.00
CA GLY A 5 18.98 -1.87 1.13
C GLY A 5 17.94 -2.80 1.75
N PHE A 6 17.42 -2.48 2.93
CA PHE A 6 16.30 -3.22 3.53
C PHE A 6 14.96 -2.88 2.85
N THR A 7 14.02 -3.79 2.98
CA THR A 7 12.62 -3.58 2.58
C THR A 7 11.80 -3.29 3.83
N GLU A 8 11.09 -2.17 3.85
CA GLU A 8 10.11 -1.90 4.90
C GLU A 8 8.79 -2.58 4.54
N LEU A 9 8.24 -3.32 5.50
CA LEU A 9 6.95 -4.00 5.39
C LEU A 9 5.99 -3.35 6.37
N VAL A 10 4.83 -2.93 5.85
CA VAL A 10 3.77 -2.30 6.63
C VAL A 10 2.59 -3.26 6.71
N PRO A 11 2.25 -3.76 7.90
CA PRO A 11 1.11 -4.66 8.07
C PRO A 11 -0.20 -3.87 7.98
N LEU A 12 -0.99 -4.15 6.94
CA LEU A 12 -2.12 -3.28 6.54
C LEU A 12 -3.28 -3.30 7.53
N LYS A 13 -3.56 -4.47 8.13
CA LYS A 13 -4.57 -4.63 9.17
C LYS A 13 -4.24 -3.76 10.38
N GLU A 14 -3.03 -3.87 10.90
CA GLU A 14 -2.58 -3.14 12.08
C GLU A 14 -2.42 -1.65 11.80
N LEU A 15 -2.00 -1.29 10.58
CA LEU A 15 -1.99 0.11 10.12
C LEU A 15 -3.40 0.70 10.22
N PHE A 16 -4.40 0.05 9.63
CA PHE A 16 -5.80 0.48 9.68
C PHE A 16 -6.30 0.54 11.12
N GLN A 17 -6.13 -0.53 11.90
CA GLN A 17 -6.64 -0.63 13.27
C GLN A 17 -6.03 0.41 14.21
N SER A 18 -4.81 0.86 13.94
CA SER A 18 -4.14 1.86 14.76
C SER A 18 -4.62 3.30 14.51
N GLN A 19 -5.43 3.54 13.49
CA GLN A 19 -5.95 4.86 13.17
C GLN A 19 -7.11 5.29 14.09
N LYS A 20 -7.27 6.60 14.23
CA LYS A 20 -8.41 7.21 14.93
C LYS A 20 -9.74 6.79 14.27
N PRO A 21 -10.84 6.64 15.04
CA PRO A 21 -12.14 6.22 14.52
C PRO A 21 -12.60 7.01 13.30
N GLU A 22 -12.43 8.33 13.30
CA GLU A 22 -12.87 9.21 12.22
C GLU A 22 -12.10 8.94 10.91
N ARG A 23 -10.79 8.69 11.02
CA ARG A 23 -9.95 8.33 9.87
C ARG A 23 -10.32 6.94 9.35
N ARG A 24 -10.59 5.97 10.23
CA ARG A 24 -11.05 4.63 9.83
C ARG A 24 -12.39 4.67 9.10
N GLU A 25 -13.36 5.44 9.61
CA GLU A 25 -14.67 5.60 8.97
C GLU A 25 -14.54 6.26 7.59
N ARG A 26 -13.72 7.31 7.49
CA ARG A 26 -13.43 7.95 6.21
C ARG A 26 -12.76 6.99 5.24
N TRP A 27 -11.74 6.25 5.67
CA TRP A 27 -11.04 5.29 4.81
C TRP A 27 -11.93 4.14 4.36
N ASP A 28 -12.81 3.66 5.24
CA ASP A 28 -13.77 2.63 4.86
C ASP A 28 -14.68 3.11 3.71
N ARG A 29 -15.03 4.39 3.68
CA ARG A 29 -15.87 4.96 2.60
C ARG A 29 -15.10 5.25 1.31
N ALA A 30 -13.76 5.23 1.32
CA ALA A 30 -12.95 5.63 0.18
C ALA A 30 -12.76 4.50 -0.82
N TRP A 31 -12.75 4.84 -2.10
CA TRP A 31 -12.49 3.94 -3.22
C TRP A 31 -11.40 4.50 -4.11
N PHE A 32 -10.39 3.69 -4.36
CA PHE A 32 -9.28 3.95 -5.26
C PHE A 32 -9.74 3.90 -6.71
N VAL A 33 -9.42 4.93 -7.50
CA VAL A 33 -9.63 4.95 -8.95
C VAL A 33 -8.29 4.85 -9.66
N SER A 34 -8.09 3.77 -10.42
CA SER A 34 -6.90 3.56 -11.25
C SER A 34 -6.67 4.71 -12.24
N ASP A 35 -5.43 4.87 -12.73
CA ASP A 35 -5.07 5.93 -13.68
C ASP A 35 -5.85 5.87 -15.00
N SER A 36 -6.25 4.66 -15.44
CA SER A 36 -7.12 4.47 -16.60
C SER A 36 -8.59 4.83 -16.34
N GLY A 37 -8.98 5.08 -15.08
CA GLY A 37 -10.36 5.31 -14.65
C GLY A 37 -11.26 4.08 -14.73
N SER A 38 -10.77 2.95 -15.25
CA SER A 38 -11.57 1.76 -15.57
C SER A 38 -11.70 0.77 -14.41
N VAL A 39 -10.78 0.84 -13.45
CA VAL A 39 -10.76 -0.01 -12.27
C VAL A 39 -10.98 0.84 -11.02
N VAL A 40 -11.97 0.44 -10.21
CA VAL A 40 -12.29 1.05 -8.93
C VAL A 40 -12.28 -0.03 -7.85
N HIS A 41 -11.45 0.16 -6.82
CA HIS A 41 -11.32 -0.77 -5.70
C HIS A 41 -11.59 -0.06 -4.38
N PRO A 42 -12.18 -0.72 -3.38
CA PRO A 42 -12.33 -0.11 -2.07
C PRO A 42 -10.95 0.07 -1.44
N LEU A 43 -10.71 1.19 -0.74
CA LEU A 43 -9.48 1.39 0.02
C LEU A 43 -9.35 0.35 1.13
N VAL A 44 -10.47 -0.03 1.75
CA VAL A 44 -10.53 -1.01 2.84
C VAL A 44 -11.38 -2.20 2.37
N CYS A 45 -10.82 -3.40 2.44
CA CYS A 45 -11.48 -4.64 2.00
C CYS A 45 -11.14 -5.82 2.90
N GLU A 46 -11.83 -6.94 2.67
CA GLU A 46 -11.54 -8.20 3.35
C GLU A 46 -10.53 -9.04 2.55
N HIS A 47 -9.53 -9.55 3.24
CA HIS A 47 -8.57 -10.50 2.65
C HIS A 47 -9.28 -11.84 2.35
N PRO A 48 -9.28 -12.33 1.10
CA PRO A 48 -10.12 -13.45 0.67
C PRO A 48 -9.84 -14.77 1.40
N THR A 49 -8.59 -15.01 1.80
CA THR A 49 -8.19 -16.25 2.50
C THR A 49 -8.33 -16.17 4.03
N THR A 50 -8.07 -15.02 4.65
CA THR A 50 -7.96 -14.90 6.11
C THR A 50 -9.17 -14.23 6.77
N GLY A 51 -9.99 -13.51 5.98
CA GLY A 51 -11.10 -12.71 6.48
C GLY A 51 -10.67 -11.45 7.25
N TYR A 52 -9.38 -11.13 7.28
CA TYR A 52 -8.90 -9.93 7.95
C TYR A 52 -9.09 -8.69 7.08
N THR A 53 -9.35 -7.56 7.74
CA THR A 53 -9.29 -6.25 7.10
C THR A 53 -7.92 -6.02 6.48
N THR A 54 -7.91 -5.58 5.23
CA THR A 54 -6.73 -5.10 4.54
C THR A 54 -7.04 -3.83 3.75
N MET A 55 -6.02 -3.28 3.09
CA MET A 55 -6.10 -2.01 2.38
C MET A 55 -5.53 -2.08 0.96
N ILE A 56 -6.09 -1.31 0.03
CA ILE A 56 -5.63 -1.22 -1.35
C ILE A 56 -5.22 0.22 -1.67
N PHE A 57 -3.93 0.39 -1.90
CA PHE A 57 -3.35 1.65 -2.32
C PHE A 57 -1.95 1.44 -2.93
N HIS A 58 -1.42 2.47 -3.58
CA HIS A 58 -0.02 2.51 -3.97
C HIS A 58 0.82 3.27 -2.96
N CYS A 59 2.02 2.78 -2.72
CA CYS A 59 3.00 3.42 -1.86
C CYS A 59 3.76 4.54 -2.62
N GLY A 60 3.91 5.71 -2.01
CA GLY A 60 4.71 6.81 -2.57
C GLY A 60 3.92 7.77 -3.45
N ARG A 61 4.54 8.30 -4.51
CA ARG A 61 3.90 9.27 -5.43
C ARG A 61 2.61 8.65 -6.00
N PRO A 62 1.50 9.38 -6.09
CA PRO A 62 0.23 8.78 -6.48
C PRO A 62 0.30 8.22 -7.90
N PHE A 63 -0.01 6.94 -8.04
CA PHE A 63 -0.25 6.25 -9.31
C PHE A 63 -1.74 5.94 -9.44
N CYS A 64 -2.57 6.95 -9.31
CA CYS A 64 -4.02 6.82 -9.40
C CYS A 64 -4.65 8.10 -9.97
N ALA A 65 -5.82 7.96 -10.58
CA ALA A 65 -6.61 9.11 -11.04
C ALA A 65 -7.19 9.89 -9.85
N GLY A 66 -7.49 9.20 -8.75
CA GLY A 66 -8.02 9.81 -7.54
C GLY A 66 -8.79 8.85 -6.65
N TRP A 67 -9.71 9.41 -5.88
CA TRP A 67 -10.52 8.70 -4.90
C TRP A 67 -11.99 9.08 -5.01
N ILE A 68 -12.90 8.14 -4.80
CA ILE A 68 -14.34 8.41 -4.71
C ILE A 68 -14.81 8.01 -3.31
N MET A 69 -15.64 8.85 -2.69
CA MET A 69 -16.30 8.51 -1.44
C MET A 69 -17.63 7.83 -1.71
N ASP A 70 -17.94 6.78 -0.96
CA ASP A 70 -19.25 6.08 -0.99
C ASP A 70 -19.62 5.53 -2.37
N TYR A 71 -18.64 5.09 -3.15
CA TYR A 71 -18.87 4.51 -4.47
C TYR A 71 -19.72 3.23 -4.38
N ILE A 72 -20.64 3.09 -5.33
CA ILE A 72 -21.50 1.92 -5.48
C ILE A 72 -20.97 1.07 -6.65
N PRO A 73 -20.51 -0.17 -6.41
CA PRO A 73 -20.05 -1.06 -7.47
C PRO A 73 -21.05 -1.21 -8.60
N GLY A 74 -20.54 -1.20 -9.84
CA GLY A 74 -21.34 -1.29 -11.06
C GLY A 74 -21.84 0.05 -11.62
N GLN A 75 -21.62 1.16 -10.91
CA GLN A 75 -21.83 2.50 -11.47
C GLN A 75 -20.58 2.98 -12.20
N GLN A 76 -20.72 3.86 -13.20
CA GLN A 76 -19.57 4.51 -13.81
C GLN A 76 -19.08 5.66 -12.90
N PRO A 77 -17.76 5.76 -12.63
CA PRO A 77 -17.18 6.92 -11.96
C PRO A 77 -17.58 8.23 -12.66
N ARG A 78 -18.08 9.20 -11.90
CA ARG A 78 -18.32 10.54 -12.42
C ARG A 78 -17.12 11.40 -12.12
N SER A 79 -16.64 12.14 -13.11
CA SER A 79 -15.44 12.98 -12.96
C SER A 79 -15.56 13.97 -11.79
N ASP A 80 -16.74 14.52 -11.54
CA ASP A 80 -16.98 15.50 -10.46
C ASP A 80 -16.90 14.88 -9.05
N ASP A 81 -17.04 13.55 -8.94
CA ASP A 81 -16.96 12.82 -7.67
C ASP A 81 -15.52 12.38 -7.34
N ILE A 82 -14.58 12.52 -8.29
CA ILE A 82 -13.18 12.09 -8.12
C ILE A 82 -12.41 13.16 -7.36
N LEU A 83 -12.07 12.84 -6.12
CA LEU A 83 -11.16 13.62 -5.30
C LEU A 83 -9.71 13.47 -5.79
N PRO A 84 -8.88 14.52 -5.68
CA PRO A 84 -7.47 14.44 -6.04
C PRO A 84 -6.75 13.30 -5.30
N PRO A 85 -5.77 12.63 -5.94
CA PRO A 85 -5.00 11.54 -5.32
C PRO A 85 -4.41 11.87 -3.95
N SER A 86 -3.92 13.10 -3.78
CA SER A 86 -3.26 13.56 -2.55
C SER A 86 -4.17 13.51 -1.31
N VAL A 87 -5.49 13.63 -1.48
CA VAL A 87 -6.45 13.71 -0.36
C VAL A 87 -6.34 12.51 0.56
N ILE A 88 -6.25 11.30 0.02
CA ILE A 88 -6.12 10.06 0.81
C ILE A 88 -4.66 9.59 0.84
N GLN A 89 -3.88 9.84 -0.23
CA GLN A 89 -2.48 9.41 -0.28
C GLN A 89 -1.61 10.08 0.80
N ASP A 90 -1.85 11.36 1.10
CA ASP A 90 -1.13 12.09 2.15
C ASP A 90 -1.51 11.55 3.54
N GLU A 91 -2.79 11.23 3.77
CA GLU A 91 -3.26 10.61 5.02
C GLU A 91 -2.62 9.22 5.23
N ILE A 92 -2.53 8.40 4.18
CA ILE A 92 -1.87 7.08 4.24
C ILE A 92 -0.38 7.25 4.51
N THR A 93 0.28 8.20 3.84
CA THR A 93 1.71 8.45 4.03
C THR A 93 2.01 8.88 5.47
N GLU A 94 1.22 9.81 6.00
CA GLU A 94 1.30 10.25 7.40
C GLU A 94 1.09 9.07 8.36
N ALA A 95 0.07 8.24 8.13
CA ALA A 95 -0.20 7.07 8.97
C ALA A 95 0.96 6.05 8.97
N ILE A 96 1.64 5.87 7.84
CA ILE A 96 2.82 5.01 7.75
C ILE A 96 4.00 5.64 8.51
N ASP A 97 4.22 6.95 8.41
CA ASP A 97 5.27 7.67 9.15
C ASP A 97 5.04 7.64 10.68
N GLU A 98 3.79 7.82 11.10
CA GLU A 98 3.38 7.59 12.48
C GLU A 98 3.60 6.13 12.90
N GLY A 99 3.33 5.18 12.00
CA GLY A 99 3.59 3.75 12.19
C GLY A 99 5.08 3.45 12.39
N ARG A 100 5.97 4.06 11.61
CA ARG A 100 7.43 3.96 11.78
C ARG A 100 7.84 4.42 13.18
N SER A 101 7.31 5.56 13.62
CA SER A 101 7.60 6.14 14.94
C SER A 101 7.13 5.26 16.11
N ARG A 102 6.16 4.36 15.87
CA ARG A 102 5.60 3.43 16.85
C ARG A 102 6.10 1.99 16.70
N ASN A 103 7.14 1.76 15.90
CA ASN A 103 7.67 0.42 15.59
C ASN A 103 6.66 -0.54 14.97
N LEU A 104 5.69 -0.03 14.22
CA LEU A 104 4.73 -0.86 13.48
C LEU A 104 5.34 -1.44 12.19
N VAL A 105 6.27 -0.69 11.58
CA VAL A 105 6.90 -1.04 10.30
C VAL A 105 8.07 -1.99 10.55
N TYR A 106 8.08 -3.12 9.85
CA TYR A 106 9.15 -4.11 9.94
C TYR A 106 10.21 -3.88 8.87
N SER A 107 11.47 -3.78 9.26
CA SER A 107 12.59 -3.65 8.33
C SER A 107 13.22 -5.00 8.02
N MET A 108 12.87 -5.58 6.87
CA MET A 108 13.46 -6.82 6.37
C MET A 108 14.85 -6.55 5.79
N LYS A 109 15.87 -6.99 6.52
CA LYS A 109 17.27 -6.91 6.10
C LYS A 109 17.61 -8.17 5.33
N TRP A 110 18.22 -7.99 4.16
CA TRP A 110 18.56 -9.07 3.26
C TRP A 110 20.02 -9.48 3.40
N GLU A 111 20.26 -10.78 3.42
CA GLU A 111 21.56 -11.42 3.28
C GLU A 111 21.57 -12.32 2.04
N GLU A 112 22.76 -12.70 1.58
CA GLU A 112 22.89 -13.60 0.44
C GLU A 112 22.28 -14.96 0.78
N GLY A 113 21.42 -15.47 -0.11
CA GLY A 113 20.70 -16.73 0.09
C GLY A 113 19.32 -16.56 0.72
N ASP A 114 18.97 -15.37 1.23
CA ASP A 114 17.61 -15.11 1.71
C ASP A 114 16.58 -15.22 0.58
N PHE A 115 15.42 -15.78 0.94
CA PHE A 115 14.27 -15.89 0.06
C PHE A 115 13.00 -15.44 0.81
N GLY A 116 12.33 -14.43 0.28
CA GLY A 116 11.12 -13.86 0.89
C GLY A 116 9.86 -14.19 0.10
N ILE A 117 8.83 -14.66 0.80
CA ILE A 117 7.46 -14.73 0.29
C ILE A 117 6.64 -13.69 1.03
N LEU A 118 6.06 -12.76 0.29
CA LEU A 118 5.26 -11.67 0.85
C LEU A 118 3.83 -11.79 0.37
N ASP A 119 2.89 -11.70 1.32
CA ASP A 119 1.48 -11.58 1.02
C ASP A 119 1.17 -10.13 0.59
N ASN A 120 1.02 -9.93 -0.71
CA ASN A 120 0.76 -8.61 -1.28
C ASN A 120 -0.64 -8.07 -0.93
N LEU A 121 -1.56 -8.93 -0.47
CA LEU A 121 -2.87 -8.51 0.01
C LEU A 121 -2.83 -8.09 1.47
N ALA A 122 -1.85 -8.52 2.26
CA ALA A 122 -1.75 -8.16 3.69
C ALA A 122 -0.67 -7.11 4.01
N LEU A 123 0.27 -6.88 3.09
CA LEU A 123 1.43 -6.02 3.30
C LEU A 123 1.56 -4.95 2.22
N ALA A 124 1.76 -3.70 2.65
CA ALA A 124 2.43 -2.71 1.83
C ALA A 124 3.96 -2.84 2.00
N HIS A 125 4.72 -2.50 0.97
CA HIS A 125 6.18 -2.55 1.03
C HIS A 125 6.84 -1.32 0.41
N TYR A 126 7.89 -0.85 1.06
CA TYR A 126 8.72 0.27 0.60
C TYR A 126 10.16 -0.15 0.41
N ALA A 127 10.74 0.28 -0.72
CA ALA A 127 12.18 0.37 -0.84
C ALA A 127 12.62 1.67 -0.17
N VAL A 128 13.48 1.59 0.84
CA VAL A 128 13.92 2.80 1.57
C VAL A 128 14.70 3.77 0.67
N PRO A 129 14.72 5.07 1.02
CA PRO A 129 15.49 6.06 0.27
C PRO A 129 16.95 5.63 0.06
N GLY A 130 17.48 5.89 -1.13
CA GLY A 130 18.84 5.51 -1.51
C GLY A 130 18.97 4.09 -2.09
N THR A 131 17.93 3.25 -2.06
CA THR A 131 17.95 1.96 -2.76
C THR A 131 17.99 2.08 -4.28
N GLN A 132 17.61 3.25 -4.82
CA GLN A 132 17.64 3.57 -6.24
C GLN A 132 18.79 4.52 -6.61
N ASP A 133 19.70 4.81 -5.67
CA ASP A 133 20.90 5.61 -5.96
C ASP A 133 21.86 4.81 -6.86
N PRO A 134 22.79 5.49 -7.58
CA PRO A 134 23.75 4.80 -8.43
C PRO A 134 24.54 3.74 -7.66
N ALA A 135 24.80 2.59 -8.28
CA ALA A 135 25.55 1.48 -7.67
C ALA A 135 26.94 1.90 -7.18
N SER A 136 27.55 2.92 -7.80
CA SER A 136 28.81 3.51 -7.32
C SER A 136 28.73 4.16 -5.93
N ARG A 137 27.52 4.54 -5.49
CA ARG A 137 27.26 5.16 -4.18
C ARG A 137 26.75 4.17 -3.14
N VAL A 138 25.89 3.23 -3.54
CA VAL A 138 25.16 2.36 -2.60
C VAL A 138 25.43 0.87 -2.79
N GLY A 139 26.32 0.51 -3.72
CA GLY A 139 26.61 -0.88 -4.09
C GLY A 139 25.62 -1.45 -5.09
N LEU A 140 26.02 -2.53 -5.77
CA LEU A 140 25.13 -3.28 -6.66
C LEU A 140 24.26 -4.23 -5.83
N ARG A 141 22.94 -4.15 -6.02
CA ARG A 141 21.96 -5.02 -5.37
C ARG A 141 20.99 -5.56 -6.42
N ILE A 142 20.95 -6.87 -6.58
CA ILE A 142 20.08 -7.56 -7.54
C ILE A 142 19.20 -8.53 -6.78
N LEU A 143 17.87 -8.40 -6.94
CA LEU A 143 16.90 -9.36 -6.44
C LEU A 143 16.01 -9.80 -7.60
N HIS A 144 15.80 -11.10 -7.69
CA HIS A 144 14.83 -11.67 -8.62
C HIS A 144 13.46 -11.71 -7.94
N ARG A 145 12.43 -11.39 -8.70
CA ARG A 145 11.03 -11.38 -8.24
C ARG A 145 10.17 -12.16 -9.20
N THR A 146 9.26 -12.95 -8.65
CA THR A 146 8.09 -13.49 -9.34
C THR A 146 6.84 -13.04 -8.61
N THR A 147 5.76 -12.77 -9.34
CA THR A 147 4.46 -12.42 -8.77
C THR A 147 3.49 -13.55 -9.09
N ILE A 148 2.74 -14.00 -8.08
CA ILE A 148 1.65 -14.96 -8.24
C ILE A 148 0.36 -14.16 -8.40
N GLU A 149 -0.43 -14.47 -9.43
CA GLU A 149 -1.72 -13.84 -9.67
C GLU A 149 -2.72 -14.20 -8.57
N GLY A 150 -3.56 -13.24 -8.16
CA GLY A 150 -4.65 -13.48 -7.22
C GLY A 150 -5.87 -14.08 -7.91
N ASP A 151 -6.67 -14.85 -7.18
CA ASP A 151 -7.85 -15.56 -7.69
C ASP A 151 -9.19 -14.91 -7.26
N ALA A 152 -9.13 -13.81 -6.50
CA ALA A 152 -10.29 -13.11 -5.96
C ALA A 152 -10.23 -11.61 -6.25
N GLU A 153 -11.39 -11.05 -6.59
CA GLU A 153 -11.57 -9.60 -6.68
C GLU A 153 -11.73 -8.99 -5.27
N PRO A 154 -11.17 -7.79 -5.03
CA PRO A 154 -11.38 -7.07 -3.78
C PRO A 154 -12.85 -6.81 -3.47
N ARG A 155 -13.26 -7.14 -2.24
CA ARG A 155 -14.62 -6.92 -1.74
C ARG A 155 -14.58 -6.27 -0.37
N LYS A 156 -15.52 -5.34 -0.14
CA LYS A 156 -15.81 -4.84 1.20
C LYS A 156 -16.35 -5.94 2.09
#